data_AF-A0A6J4NUG8-F1
#
_entry.id   AF-A0A6J4NUG8-F1
#
_cell.length_a   1.000
_cell.length_b   1.000
_cell.length_c   1.000
_cell.angle_alpha   90.00
_cell.angle_beta   90.00
_cell.angle_gamma   90.00
#
_symmetry.space_group_name_H-M   'P 1'
#
loop_
_entity.id
_entity.type
_entity.pdbx_description
1 polymer ?
#
loop_
_entity_poly.entity_id
_entity_poly.type
_entity_poly.pdbx_seq_one_letter_code
_entity_poly.pdbx_strand_id
1 'polypeptide(L)'
;MTELDKAKFPELFDVIEKYSRKDYYHQDKALQIIAGTYVFMFEAEEMPDARPVVDAILEQYAYVFTTLERGNLDPLSVDAVVRVALYRDEYTEWGINRLGRILESLHRRSRNDESYLDYVEDSRVVIRGLESMVLGSALEEIVEAANGS
;
A
#
# COMPACT_ATOMS: atom_id res chain seq x y z
N MET A 1 25.69 8.20 10.86
CA MET A 1 24.58 8.79 10.10
C MET A 1 23.64 7.66 9.80
N THR A 2 22.50 7.64 10.49
CA THR A 2 21.42 6.67 10.25
C THR A 2 20.68 7.09 8.99
N GLU A 3 20.06 6.15 8.25
CA GLU A 3 19.33 6.45 7.01
C GLU A 3 18.27 7.57 7.17
N LEU A 4 17.71 7.71 8.37
CA LEU A 4 16.82 8.82 8.75
C LEU A 4 17.41 10.22 8.53
N ASP A 5 18.73 10.41 8.61
CA ASP A 5 19.38 11.72 8.47
C ASP A 5 19.42 12.24 7.02
N LYS A 6 19.14 11.38 6.02
CA LYS A 6 19.10 11.77 4.61
C LYS A 6 17.68 11.82 4.03
N ALA A 7 16.70 11.27 4.75
CA ALA A 7 15.34 11.20 4.27
C ALA A 7 14.69 12.61 4.21
N LYS A 8 13.96 12.91 3.14
CA LYS A 8 13.15 14.12 3.03
C LYS A 8 11.83 13.94 3.79
N PHE A 9 11.33 15.05 4.33
CA PHE A 9 10.06 15.14 5.07
C PHE A 9 9.91 14.20 6.28
N PRO A 10 10.92 14.07 7.17
CA PRO A 10 10.82 13.21 8.35
C PRO A 10 9.65 13.62 9.27
N GLU A 11 9.29 14.90 9.32
CA GLU A 11 8.18 15.40 10.15
C GLU A 11 6.82 14.89 9.66
N LEU A 12 6.65 14.73 8.34
CA LEU A 12 5.44 14.14 7.78
C LEU A 12 5.35 12.67 8.13
N PHE A 13 6.47 11.96 8.05
CA PHE A 13 6.53 10.54 8.39
C PHE A 13 6.24 10.28 9.87
N ASP A 14 6.75 11.13 10.76
CA ASP A 14 6.40 11.12 12.19
C ASP A 14 4.89 11.25 12.43
N VAL A 15 4.20 12.08 11.64
CA VAL A 15 2.74 12.22 11.73
C VAL A 15 2.05 10.95 11.25
N ILE A 16 2.48 10.38 10.12
CA ILE A 16 1.95 9.14 9.56
C ILE A 16 2.09 7.99 10.57
N GLU A 17 3.28 7.83 11.19
CA GLU A 17 3.55 6.79 12.19
C GLU A 17 2.72 7.00 13.47
N LYS A 18 2.52 8.25 13.91
CA LYS A 18 1.64 8.54 15.06
C LYS A 18 0.18 8.25 14.75
N TYR A 19 -0.26 8.45 13.52
CA TYR A 19 -1.63 8.22 13.09
C TYR A 19 -1.94 6.72 12.93
N SER A 20 -0.97 5.94 12.45
CA SER A 20 -1.14 4.50 12.27
C SER A 20 -1.39 3.73 13.57
N ARG A 21 -1.00 4.30 14.72
CA ARG A 21 -1.15 3.71 16.06
C ARG A 21 -2.46 4.09 16.77
N LYS A 22 -3.36 4.80 16.10
CA LYS A 22 -4.59 5.35 16.69
C LYS A 22 -5.83 4.59 16.20
N ASP A 23 -6.99 5.24 16.25
CA ASP A 23 -8.24 4.70 15.75
C ASP A 23 -8.27 4.61 14.22
N TYR A 24 -9.32 3.96 13.73
CA TYR A 24 -9.60 3.76 12.31
C TYR A 24 -9.48 5.04 11.48
N TYR A 25 -10.03 6.17 11.93
CA TYR A 25 -10.02 7.40 11.13
C TYR A 25 -8.61 7.95 10.96
N HIS A 26 -7.76 7.82 11.98
CA HIS A 26 -6.36 8.21 11.85
C HIS A 26 -5.59 7.25 10.94
N GLN A 27 -5.87 5.95 11.01
CA GLN A 27 -5.24 4.94 10.15
C GLN A 27 -5.65 5.10 8.68
N ASP A 28 -6.93 5.38 8.41
CA ASP A 28 -7.43 5.77 7.09
C ASP A 28 -6.66 6.97 6.54
N LYS A 29 -6.48 8.03 7.36
CA LYS A 29 -5.69 9.20 6.96
C LYS A 29 -4.22 8.87 6.74
N ALA A 30 -3.63 7.98 7.53
CA ALA A 30 -2.25 7.53 7.33
C ALA A 30 -2.11 6.83 5.96
N LEU A 31 -3.01 5.90 5.63
CA LEU A 31 -3.06 5.23 4.33
C LEU A 31 -3.27 6.22 3.18
N GLN A 32 -4.18 7.18 3.34
CA GLN A 32 -4.44 8.23 2.36
C GLN A 32 -3.19 9.07 2.07
N ILE A 33 -2.47 9.50 3.12
CA ILE A 33 -1.26 10.30 2.97
C ILE A 33 -0.17 9.46 2.28
N ILE A 34 0.05 8.22 2.72
CA ILE A 34 1.01 7.31 2.08
C ILE A 34 0.70 7.13 0.59
N ALA A 35 -0.56 6.84 0.24
CA ALA A 35 -0.97 6.69 -1.15
C ALA A 35 -0.75 7.96 -2.00
N GLY A 36 -0.82 9.14 -1.37
CA GLY A 36 -0.62 10.43 -2.03
C GLY A 36 0.84 10.90 -2.09
N THR A 37 1.71 10.46 -1.18
CA THR A 37 3.10 10.95 -1.08
C THR A 37 4.11 10.03 -1.74
N TYR A 38 3.85 8.72 -1.80
CA TYR A 38 4.71 7.74 -2.49
C TYR A 38 4.31 7.65 -3.97
N VAL A 39 4.21 8.80 -4.64
CA VAL A 39 3.91 8.89 -6.08
C VAL A 39 5.23 8.95 -6.84
N PHE A 40 5.37 8.10 -7.85
CA PHE A 40 6.49 8.10 -8.80
C PHE A 40 6.51 9.43 -9.57
N MET A 41 7.23 10.41 -9.06
CA MET A 41 7.67 11.56 -9.85
C MET A 41 9.11 11.31 -10.26
N PHE A 42 9.46 11.72 -11.47
CA PHE A 42 10.70 11.46 -12.21
C PHE A 42 12.05 11.62 -11.45
N GLU A 43 12.04 12.15 -10.23
CA GLU A 43 13.14 12.06 -9.27
C GLU A 43 12.59 11.47 -7.95
N ALA A 44 12.86 10.19 -7.70
CA ALA A 44 12.52 9.57 -6.42
C ALA A 44 13.35 10.24 -5.31
N GLU A 45 12.69 11.05 -4.49
CA GLU A 45 13.33 11.64 -3.33
C GLU A 45 13.68 10.54 -2.31
N GLU A 46 14.66 10.71 -1.44
CA GLU A 46 14.87 9.73 -0.37
C GLU A 46 13.73 9.84 0.65
N MET A 47 12.60 9.18 0.42
CA MET A 47 11.49 9.11 1.38
C MET A 47 11.78 8.03 2.43
N PRO A 48 11.26 8.19 3.67
CA PRO A 48 11.32 7.14 4.68
C PRO A 48 10.65 5.83 4.23
N ASP A 49 10.95 4.73 4.90
CA ASP A 49 10.31 3.44 4.60
C ASP A 49 8.92 3.33 5.25
N ALA A 50 7.86 3.44 4.46
CA ALA A 50 6.47 3.30 4.93
C ALA A 50 5.99 1.85 5.11
N ARG A 51 6.76 0.83 4.68
CA ARG A 51 6.33 -0.58 4.77
C ARG A 51 5.93 -0.99 6.20
N PRO A 52 6.70 -0.67 7.26
CA PRO A 52 6.32 -1.03 8.63
C PRO A 52 5.01 -0.38 9.10
N VAL A 53 4.71 0.83 8.58
CA VAL A 53 3.47 1.53 8.92
C VAL A 53 2.27 0.87 8.25
N VAL A 54 2.37 0.56 6.96
CA VAL A 54 1.32 -0.14 6.22
C VAL A 54 1.08 -1.53 6.82
N ASP A 55 2.15 -2.25 7.14
CA ASP A 55 2.08 -3.58 7.76
C ASP A 55 1.34 -3.54 9.10
N ALA A 56 1.71 -2.60 9.98
CA ALA A 56 1.07 -2.47 11.29
C ALA A 56 -0.44 -2.21 11.17
N ILE A 57 -0.86 -1.37 10.21
CA ILE A 57 -2.28 -1.12 9.95
C ILE A 57 -2.94 -2.40 9.41
N LEU A 58 -2.44 -2.99 8.34
CA LEU A 58 -3.07 -4.17 7.72
C LEU A 58 -3.18 -5.36 8.69
N GLU A 59 -2.16 -5.61 9.49
CA GLU A 59 -2.14 -6.71 10.46
C GLU A 59 -3.22 -6.56 11.54
N GLN A 60 -3.46 -5.34 12.01
CA GLN A 60 -4.52 -5.06 12.98
C GLN A 60 -5.91 -5.46 12.48
N TYR A 61 -6.12 -5.43 11.16
CA TYR A 61 -7.38 -5.78 10.51
C TYR A 61 -7.33 -7.13 9.79
N ALA A 62 -6.36 -7.99 10.14
CA ALA A 62 -6.18 -9.30 9.50
C ALA A 62 -6.12 -9.21 7.95
N TYR A 63 -5.52 -8.14 7.43
CA TYR A 63 -5.39 -7.81 6.01
C TYR A 63 -6.71 -7.48 5.29
N VAL A 64 -7.78 -7.12 6.01
CA VAL A 64 -9.03 -6.60 5.44
C VAL A 64 -9.40 -5.29 6.14
N PHE A 65 -8.75 -4.19 5.73
CA PHE A 65 -9.13 -2.86 6.20
C PHE A 65 -10.40 -2.41 5.46
N THR A 66 -11.53 -2.30 6.17
CA THR A 66 -12.84 -2.08 5.53
C THR A 66 -13.31 -0.65 5.65
N THR A 67 -14.13 -0.19 4.72
CA THR A 67 -14.89 1.06 4.88
C THR A 67 -15.86 0.94 6.07
N LEU A 68 -16.06 2.01 6.84
CA LEU A 68 -17.04 2.01 7.93
C LEU A 68 -18.49 1.97 7.43
N GLU A 69 -18.74 2.48 6.23
CA GLU A 69 -20.10 2.64 5.69
C GLU A 69 -20.67 1.33 5.15
N ARG A 70 -19.86 0.58 4.38
CA ARG A 70 -20.31 -0.63 3.67
C ARG A 70 -19.64 -1.90 4.16
N GLY A 71 -18.53 -1.79 4.90
CA GLY A 71 -17.79 -2.96 5.36
C GLY A 71 -17.05 -3.70 4.24
N ASN A 72 -17.03 -3.16 3.02
CA ASN A 72 -16.21 -3.65 1.91
C ASN A 72 -14.76 -3.18 2.09
N LEU A 73 -13.82 -3.78 1.37
CA LEU A 73 -12.40 -3.38 1.38
C LEU A 73 -12.26 -1.89 1.05
N ASP A 74 -11.50 -1.18 1.87
CA ASP A 74 -11.12 0.19 1.55
C ASP A 74 -10.02 0.20 0.47
N PRO A 75 -10.26 0.82 -0.70
CA PRO A 75 -9.27 0.89 -1.76
C PRO A 75 -7.95 1.56 -1.33
N LEU A 76 -7.98 2.46 -0.34
CA LEU A 76 -6.77 3.13 0.15
C LEU A 76 -5.74 2.16 0.72
N SER A 77 -6.20 1.06 1.31
CA SER A 77 -5.32 0.00 1.81
C SER A 77 -4.53 -0.70 0.69
N VAL A 78 -5.14 -0.85 -0.48
CA VAL A 78 -4.50 -1.40 -1.69
C VAL A 78 -3.61 -0.35 -2.34
N ASP A 79 -4.10 0.87 -2.50
CA ASP A 79 -3.35 1.96 -3.13
C ASP A 79 -2.06 2.28 -2.35
N ALA A 80 -2.12 2.31 -1.01
CA ALA A 80 -0.93 2.53 -0.19
C ALA A 80 0.13 1.45 -0.40
N VAL A 81 -0.27 0.17 -0.48
CA VAL A 81 0.65 -0.95 -0.78
C VAL A 81 1.28 -0.77 -2.16
N VAL A 82 0.46 -0.51 -3.19
CA VAL A 82 0.94 -0.34 -4.57
C VAL A 82 1.92 0.83 -4.68
N ARG A 83 1.59 1.97 -4.06
CA ARG A 83 2.40 3.19 -4.10
C ARG A 83 3.75 3.01 -3.43
N VAL A 84 3.77 2.40 -2.25
CA VAL A 84 5.03 2.10 -1.56
C VAL A 84 5.83 1.06 -2.35
N ALA A 85 5.19 0.02 -2.87
CA ALA A 85 5.89 -1.04 -3.60
C ALA A 85 6.53 -0.56 -4.91
N LEU A 86 5.88 0.37 -5.61
CA LEU A 86 6.41 1.02 -6.82
C LEU A 86 7.38 2.17 -6.51
N TYR A 87 7.61 2.51 -5.24
CA TYR A 87 8.50 3.62 -4.88
C TYR A 87 9.98 3.26 -5.04
N ARG A 88 10.32 2.00 -4.78
CA ARG A 88 11.66 1.42 -4.97
C ARG A 88 11.50 -0.02 -5.40
N ASP A 89 12.28 -0.45 -6.40
CA ASP A 89 12.22 -1.83 -6.90
C ASP A 89 12.32 -2.90 -5.81
N GLU A 90 13.17 -2.68 -4.82
CA GLU A 90 13.35 -3.54 -3.66
C GLU A 90 12.08 -3.77 -2.83
N TYR A 91 11.03 -2.96 -3.03
CA TYR A 91 9.75 -3.07 -2.32
C TYR A 91 8.69 -3.86 -3.10
N THR A 92 8.96 -4.23 -4.35
CA THR A 92 8.01 -4.94 -5.21
C THR A 92 7.57 -6.28 -4.62
N GLU A 93 8.52 -7.11 -4.16
CA GLU A 93 8.20 -8.41 -3.55
C GLU A 93 7.35 -8.25 -2.27
N TRP A 94 7.63 -7.22 -1.48
CA TRP A 94 6.81 -6.89 -0.31
C TRP A 94 5.37 -6.56 -0.73
N GLY A 95 5.18 -5.71 -1.74
CA GLY A 95 3.85 -5.33 -2.21
C GLY A 95 3.04 -6.52 -2.74
N ILE A 96 3.66 -7.38 -3.57
CA ILE A 96 3.00 -8.59 -4.10
C ILE A 96 2.56 -9.49 -2.95
N ASN A 97 3.42 -9.71 -1.96
CA ASN A 97 3.08 -10.51 -0.78
C ASN A 97 1.91 -9.91 0.02
N ARG A 98 1.86 -8.59 0.18
CA ARG A 98 0.78 -7.91 0.91
C ARG A 98 -0.55 -7.98 0.18
N LEU A 99 -0.58 -7.71 -1.13
CA LEU A 99 -1.79 -7.86 -1.93
C LEU A 99 -2.27 -9.33 -1.97
N GLY A 100 -1.34 -10.29 -2.00
CA GLY A 100 -1.67 -11.72 -1.87
C GLY A 100 -2.35 -12.06 -0.55
N ARG A 101 -1.85 -11.52 0.58
CA ARG A 101 -2.49 -11.69 1.90
C ARG A 101 -3.87 -11.05 1.98
N ILE A 102 -4.07 -9.88 1.35
CA ILE A 102 -5.39 -9.26 1.26
C ILE A 102 -6.35 -10.20 0.50
N LEU A 103 -5.97 -10.71 -0.68
CA LEU A 103 -6.80 -11.67 -1.44
C LEU A 103 -7.14 -12.93 -0.64
N GLU A 104 -6.17 -13.51 0.07
CA GLU A 104 -6.40 -14.67 0.92
C GLU A 104 -7.39 -14.36 2.04
N SER A 105 -7.26 -13.20 2.68
CA SER A 105 -8.17 -12.78 3.75
C SER A 105 -9.57 -12.43 3.23
N LEU A 106 -9.71 -11.81 2.05
CA LEU A 106 -11.01 -11.62 1.40
C LEU A 106 -11.67 -12.96 1.09
N HIS A 107 -10.90 -13.93 0.57
CA HIS A 107 -11.40 -15.27 0.29
C HIS A 107 -11.88 -15.95 1.59
N ARG A 108 -11.07 -15.90 2.65
CA ARG A 108 -11.44 -16.43 3.97
C ARG A 108 -12.71 -15.79 4.51
N ARG A 109 -12.85 -14.46 4.38
CA ARG A 109 -14.05 -13.73 4.79
C ARG A 109 -15.29 -14.18 4.01
N SER A 110 -15.19 -14.30 2.68
CA SER A 110 -16.30 -14.76 1.82
C SER A 110 -16.84 -16.15 2.17
N ARG A 111 -16.00 -17.00 2.78
CA ARG A 111 -16.37 -18.35 3.21
C ARG A 111 -17.00 -18.39 4.60
N ASN A 112 -16.75 -17.39 5.43
CA ASN A 112 -17.10 -17.38 6.85
C ASN A 112 -18.17 -16.34 7.21
N ASP A 113 -18.43 -15.37 6.33
CA ASP A 113 -19.38 -14.28 6.52
C ASP A 113 -20.37 -14.25 5.36
N GLU A 114 -21.57 -14.78 5.59
CA GLU A 114 -22.64 -14.81 4.57
C GLU A 114 -23.19 -13.42 4.23
N SER A 115 -22.93 -12.40 5.07
CA SER A 115 -23.34 -11.02 4.82
C SER A 115 -22.36 -10.27 3.90
N TYR A 116 -21.18 -10.84 3.64
CA TYR A 116 -20.17 -10.23 2.80
C TYR A 116 -20.42 -10.54 1.32
N LEU A 117 -21.04 -9.58 0.63
CA LEU A 117 -21.45 -9.71 -0.77
C LEU A 117 -20.43 -9.15 -1.78
N ASP A 118 -19.53 -8.29 -1.33
CA ASP A 118 -18.62 -7.52 -2.19
C ASP A 118 -17.32 -8.27 -2.56
N TYR A 119 -17.25 -9.59 -2.33
CA TYR A 119 -16.03 -10.38 -2.55
C TYR A 119 -15.44 -10.21 -3.96
N VAL A 120 -16.28 -10.19 -4.99
CA VAL A 120 -15.83 -10.07 -6.40
C VAL A 120 -15.28 -8.67 -6.66
N GLU A 121 -16.01 -7.64 -6.26
CA GLU A 121 -15.62 -6.23 -6.37
C GLU A 121 -14.33 -5.94 -5.60
N ASP A 122 -14.24 -6.37 -4.34
CA ASP A 122 -13.07 -6.15 -3.49
C ASP A 122 -11.85 -6.92 -4.03
N SER A 123 -12.02 -8.16 -4.49
CA SER A 123 -10.94 -8.93 -5.13
C SER A 123 -10.46 -8.23 -6.41
N ARG A 124 -11.36 -7.62 -7.18
CA ARG A 124 -11.01 -6.87 -8.39
C ARG A 124 -10.14 -5.66 -8.09
N VAL A 125 -10.38 -4.96 -6.97
CA VAL A 125 -9.52 -3.84 -6.53
C VAL A 125 -8.10 -4.35 -6.30
N VAL A 126 -7.93 -5.46 -5.59
CA VAL A 126 -6.60 -6.02 -5.31
C VAL A 126 -5.91 -6.52 -6.58
N ILE A 127 -6.64 -7.18 -7.49
CA ILE A 127 -6.10 -7.65 -8.77
C ILE A 127 -5.60 -6.47 -9.62
N ARG A 128 -6.35 -5.36 -9.67
CA ARG A 128 -5.89 -4.15 -10.37
C ARG A 128 -4.64 -3.53 -9.73
N GLY A 129 -4.50 -3.63 -8.41
CA GLY A 129 -3.28 -3.25 -7.71
C GLY A 129 -2.08 -4.08 -8.17
N LEU A 130 -2.23 -5.41 -8.24
CA LEU A 130 -1.22 -6.32 -8.76
C LEU A 130 -0.86 -6.03 -10.22
N GLU A 131 -1.86 -5.81 -11.09
CA GLU A 131 -1.66 -5.42 -12.49
C GLU A 131 -0.85 -4.12 -12.60
N SER A 132 -1.18 -3.12 -11.78
CA SER A 132 -0.48 -1.84 -11.76
C SER A 132 0.97 -1.98 -11.34
N MET A 133 1.27 -2.87 -10.39
CA MET A 133 2.63 -3.16 -9.97
C MET A 133 3.46 -3.82 -11.09
N VAL A 134 2.88 -4.80 -11.79
CA VAL A 134 3.55 -5.48 -12.91
C VAL A 134 3.82 -4.51 -14.07
N LEU A 135 2.85 -3.65 -14.41
CA LEU A 135 3.02 -2.65 -15.46
C LEU A 135 4.02 -1.54 -15.09
N GLY A 136 4.04 -1.12 -13.82
CA GLY A 136 4.99 -0.14 -13.31
C GLY A 136 6.44 -0.63 -13.43
N SER A 137 6.70 -1.85 -12.97
CA SER A 137 8.02 -2.49 -13.08
C SER A 137 8.49 -2.62 -14.53
N ALA A 138 7.60 -3.00 -15.46
CA ALA A 138 7.95 -3.09 -16.87
C ALA A 138 8.27 -1.72 -17.52
N LEU A 139 7.63 -0.64 -17.06
CA LEU A 139 7.92 0.72 -17.56
C LEU A 139 9.30 1.19 -17.09
N GLU A 140 9.68 0.88 -15.85
CA GLU A 140 10.98 1.22 -15.29
C GLU A 140 12.12 0.55 -16.07
N GLU A 141 12.00 -0.76 -16.37
CA GLU A 141 12.96 -1.49 -17.21
C GLU A 141 13.14 -0.83 -18.61
N ILE A 142 12.05 -0.35 -19.23
CA ILE A 142 12.10 0.33 -20.53
C ILE A 142 12.83 1.68 -20.43
N VAL A 143 12.58 2.45 -19.36
CA VAL A 143 13.22 3.75 -19.14
C VAL A 143 14.71 3.58 -18.84
N GLU A 144 15.09 2.59 -18.02
CA GLU A 144 16.49 2.26 -17.76
C GLU A 144 17.25 1.86 -19.03
N ALA A 145 16.64 0.99 -19.86
CA ALA A 145 17.23 0.59 -21.13
C ALA A 145 17.41 1.76 -22.10
N ALA A 146 16.49 2.73 -22.10
CA ALA A 146 16.57 3.94 -22.92
C ALA A 146 17.64 4.94 -22.43
N ASN A 147 17.86 5.04 -21.12
CA ASN A 147 18.83 5.97 -20.51
C ASN A 147 20.26 5.38 -20.42
N GLY A 148 20.41 4.07 -20.50
CA GLY A 148 21.70 3.37 -20.53
C GLY A 148 22.31 3.18 -21.94
N SER A 149 21.70 3.74 -22.98
CA SER A 149 22.10 3.63 -24.40
C SER A 149 22.74 4.90 -24.95
#